data_AF-A0A660ME51-F1
#
_entry.id   AF-A0A660ME51-F1
#
_cell.length_a   1.000
_cell.length_b   1.000
_cell.length_c   1.000
_cell.angle_alpha   90.00
_cell.angle_beta   90.00
_cell.angle_gamma   90.00
#
_symmetry.space_group_name_H-M   'P 1'
#
loop_
_entity.id
_entity.type
_entity.pdbx_description
1 polymer ?
#
loop_
_entity_poly.entity_id
_entity_poly.type
_entity_poly.pdbx_seq_one_letter_code
_entity_poly.pdbx_strand_id
1 'polypeptide(L)'
;MLFCVAPREWRFFAFFIEDFVVSAHAPFVSRHIGPSPAEQEKMLKLLGFSRLDDFVDAVVPQDIRRKEMRLPAPLSEREALAALQKIANKNQVFRSLIGQGYYGTVVPPVILRNVLENPAWYTSYTPYQPEISQGRLEALLNFQTMVCDLTGMEIANASLLDEATAAAEAM
;
A
#
# COMPACT_ATOMS: atom_id res chain seq x y z
N MET A 1 31.46 -16.04 16.31
CA MET A 1 32.21 -15.16 17.23
C MET A 1 33.14 -14.30 16.38
N LEU A 2 32.61 -13.24 15.79
CA LEU A 2 33.39 -12.16 15.16
C LEU A 2 32.64 -10.88 15.50
N PHE A 3 33.24 -10.10 16.40
CA PHE A 3 32.79 -8.77 16.79
C PHE A 3 32.97 -7.81 15.62
N CYS A 4 31.90 -7.12 15.21
CA CYS A 4 32.03 -5.90 14.42
C CYS A 4 31.73 -4.73 15.36
N VAL A 5 32.78 -3.96 15.64
CA VAL A 5 32.77 -2.76 16.47
C VAL A 5 32.08 -1.64 15.69
N ALA A 6 30.88 -1.25 16.12
CA ALA A 6 30.21 -0.06 15.60
C ALA A 6 30.76 1.21 16.29
N PRO A 7 31.04 2.30 15.54
CA PRO A 7 31.52 3.57 16.11
C PRO A 7 30.48 4.25 17.02
N ARG A 8 30.95 4.90 18.08
CA ARG A 8 30.17 5.51 19.18
C ARG A 8 29.30 6.72 18.81
N GLU A 9 29.13 7.04 17.53
CA GLU A 9 28.67 8.37 17.09
C GLU A 9 27.22 8.34 16.55
N TRP A 10 26.65 7.14 16.39
CA TRP A 10 25.25 6.93 15.97
C TRP A 10 24.23 6.93 17.12
N ARG A 11 24.66 7.31 18.33
CA ARG A 11 23.79 7.33 19.53
C ARG A 11 22.74 8.45 19.55
N PHE A 12 22.81 9.42 18.64
CA PHE A 12 21.82 10.52 18.59
C PHE A 12 20.54 10.19 17.81
N PHE A 13 20.55 9.19 16.92
CA PHE A 13 19.37 8.79 16.15
C PHE A 13 18.58 7.62 16.77
N ALA A 14 19.10 7.00 17.83
CA ALA A 14 18.46 5.88 18.52
C ALA A 14 17.48 6.29 19.64
N PHE A 15 17.30 7.59 19.90
CA PHE A 15 16.54 8.08 21.06
C PHE A 15 15.03 8.30 20.82
N PHE A 16 14.50 7.90 19.66
CA PHE A 16 13.09 8.15 19.31
C PHE A 16 12.25 6.88 19.03
N ILE A 17 12.79 5.67 19.32
CA ILE A 17 12.13 4.39 19.02
C ILE A 17 11.84 3.55 20.30
N GLU A 18 11.98 4.10 21.51
CA GLU A 18 11.78 3.29 22.74
C GLU A 18 10.45 3.49 23.49
N ASP A 19 9.58 4.44 23.13
CA ASP A 19 8.33 4.69 23.88
C ASP A 19 7.04 4.71 23.04
N PHE A 20 6.93 3.84 22.04
CA PHE A 20 5.61 3.51 21.46
C PHE A 20 5.22 2.09 21.86
N VAL A 21 4.80 1.94 23.12
CA VAL A 21 4.06 0.75 23.56
C VAL A 21 2.75 0.73 22.77
N VAL A 22 2.74 -0.04 21.68
CA VAL A 22 1.51 -0.36 20.94
C VAL A 22 0.63 -1.16 21.89
N SER A 23 -0.34 -0.50 22.50
CA SER A 23 -1.40 -1.18 23.27
C SER A 23 -2.05 -2.20 22.35
N ALA A 24 -2.05 -3.47 22.77
CA ALA A 24 -2.55 -4.62 22.00
C ALA A 24 -4.07 -4.56 21.68
N HIS A 25 -4.74 -3.46 22.03
CA HIS A 25 -6.20 -3.29 22.04
C HIS A 25 -6.70 -1.98 21.40
N ALA A 26 -5.84 -1.16 20.78
CA ALA A 26 -6.34 -0.02 20.02
C ALA A 26 -7.08 -0.51 18.75
N PRO A 27 -8.34 -0.10 18.50
CA PRO A 27 -9.07 -0.48 17.29
C PRO A 27 -8.32 0.00 16.04
N PHE A 28 -8.24 -0.81 14.97
CA PHE A 28 -7.65 -0.39 13.69
C PHE A 28 -8.19 0.97 13.20
N VAL A 29 -9.49 1.20 13.44
CA VAL A 29 -10.20 2.44 13.12
C VAL A 29 -9.49 3.68 13.68
N SER A 30 -8.95 3.63 14.91
CA SER A 30 -8.27 4.79 15.51
C SER A 30 -6.87 5.04 14.95
N ARG A 31 -6.28 4.07 14.24
CA ARG A 31 -5.00 4.25 13.52
C ARG A 31 -5.22 4.63 12.06
N HIS A 32 -6.35 4.23 11.49
CA HIS A 32 -6.70 4.48 10.11
C HIS A 32 -7.36 5.85 9.89
N ILE A 33 -8.26 6.25 10.78
CA ILE A 33 -8.94 7.55 10.72
C ILE A 33 -8.06 8.59 11.41
N GLY A 34 -7.58 9.58 10.65
CA GLY A 34 -6.70 10.63 11.16
C GLY A 34 -7.33 11.57 12.19
N PRO A 35 -8.50 12.19 11.91
CA PRO A 35 -9.11 13.15 12.82
C PRO A 35 -9.54 12.53 14.16
N SER A 36 -9.02 13.07 15.26
CA SER A 36 -9.46 12.76 16.63
C SER A 36 -10.89 13.26 16.89
N PRO A 37 -11.57 12.76 17.94
CA PRO A 37 -12.91 13.22 18.29
C PRO A 37 -13.03 14.74 18.47
N ALA A 38 -12.02 15.38 19.08
CA ALA A 38 -12.00 16.84 19.25
C ALA A 38 -11.82 17.60 17.93
N GLU A 39 -11.01 17.07 17.01
CA GLU A 39 -10.86 17.66 15.66
C GLU A 39 -12.14 17.50 14.85
N GLN A 40 -12.80 16.34 14.93
CA GLN A 40 -14.10 16.11 14.31
C GLN A 40 -15.14 17.11 14.81
N GLU A 41 -15.24 17.34 16.12
CA GLU A 41 -16.15 18.34 16.70
C GLU A 41 -15.85 19.76 16.18
N LYS A 42 -14.57 20.14 16.13
CA LYS A 42 -14.15 21.44 15.59
C LYS A 42 -14.52 21.60 14.11
N MET A 43 -14.33 20.57 13.31
CA MET A 43 -14.68 20.55 11.88
C MET A 43 -16.20 20.62 11.68
N LEU A 44 -16.98 19.85 12.44
CA LEU A 44 -18.44 19.87 12.37
C LEU A 44 -19.00 21.25 12.74
N LYS A 45 -18.46 21.87 13.80
CA LYS A 45 -18.85 23.22 14.22
C LYS A 45 -18.56 24.26 13.13
N LEU A 46 -17.43 24.16 12.42
CA LEU A 46 -17.12 25.04 11.30
C LEU A 46 -18.14 24.90 10.15
N LEU A 47 -18.62 23.68 9.93
CA LEU A 47 -19.63 23.37 8.92
C LEU A 47 -21.07 23.66 9.40
N GLY A 48 -21.27 24.08 10.64
CA GLY A 48 -22.59 24.38 11.21
C GLY A 48 -23.38 23.15 11.71
N PHE A 49 -22.71 22.01 11.88
CA PHE A 49 -23.34 20.75 12.36
C PHE A 49 -22.92 20.42 13.79
N SER A 50 -23.82 19.75 14.51
CA SER A 50 -23.58 19.30 15.89
C SER A 50 -23.13 17.84 15.97
N ARG A 51 -23.55 17.02 15.00
CA ARG A 51 -23.25 15.58 14.92
C ARG A 51 -22.86 15.21 13.50
N LEU A 52 -22.04 14.15 13.39
CA LEU A 52 -21.67 13.58 12.09
C LEU A 52 -22.88 13.02 11.35
N ASP A 53 -23.84 12.42 12.06
CA ASP A 53 -25.08 11.90 11.46
C ASP A 53 -25.87 13.00 10.74
N ASP A 54 -26.03 14.17 11.40
CA ASP A 54 -26.73 15.33 10.84
C ASP A 54 -26.07 15.82 9.54
N PHE A 55 -24.73 15.82 9.51
CA PHE A 55 -23.96 16.18 8.31
C PHE A 55 -24.16 15.16 7.18
N VAL A 56 -24.10 13.86 7.49
CA VAL A 56 -24.32 12.80 6.49
C VAL A 56 -25.75 12.87 5.93
N ASP A 57 -26.74 13.13 6.78
CA ASP A 57 -28.15 13.27 6.37
C ASP A 57 -28.41 14.46 5.45
N ALA A 58 -27.63 15.53 5.59
CA ALA A 58 -27.70 16.69 4.72
C ALA A 58 -27.01 16.48 3.35
N VAL A 59 -25.99 15.61 3.28
CA VAL A 59 -25.18 15.39 2.06
C VAL A 59 -25.68 14.20 1.23
N VAL A 60 -26.11 13.12 1.88
CA VAL A 60 -26.51 11.88 1.21
C VAL A 60 -28.04 11.79 1.16
N PRO A 61 -28.66 11.74 -0.03
CA PRO A 61 -30.10 11.55 -0.16
C PRO A 61 -30.59 10.26 0.53
N GLN A 62 -31.71 10.36 1.25
CA GLN A 62 -32.23 9.28 2.11
C GLN A 62 -32.70 8.05 1.32
N ASP A 63 -33.15 8.24 0.08
CA ASP A 63 -33.65 7.18 -0.80
C ASP A 63 -32.55 6.22 -1.28
N ILE A 64 -31.29 6.69 -1.33
CA ILE A 64 -30.11 5.88 -1.64
C ILE A 64 -29.26 5.55 -0.40
N ARG A 65 -29.63 6.05 0.79
CA ARG A 65 -28.88 5.80 2.04
C ARG A 65 -29.07 4.35 2.47
N ARG A 66 -27.96 3.60 2.50
CA ARG A 66 -27.95 2.23 3.02
C ARG A 66 -28.06 2.23 4.55
N LYS A 67 -28.82 1.27 5.09
CA LYS A 67 -28.79 0.90 6.52
C LYS A 67 -27.52 0.11 6.87
N GLU A 68 -27.46 -0.41 8.08
CA GLU A 68 -26.33 -1.19 8.60
C GLU A 68 -25.89 -2.32 7.67
N MET A 69 -24.57 -2.50 7.56
CA MET A 69 -23.97 -3.60 6.82
C MET A 69 -23.92 -4.86 7.69
N ARG A 70 -24.34 -5.99 7.13
CA ARG A 70 -24.21 -7.30 7.79
C ARG A 70 -22.79 -7.84 7.58
N LEU A 71 -21.86 -7.43 8.43
CA LEU A 71 -20.47 -7.88 8.42
C LEU A 71 -20.15 -8.65 9.72
N PRO A 72 -19.15 -9.54 9.70
CA PRO A 72 -18.62 -10.13 10.94
C PRO A 72 -18.12 -9.05 11.89
N ALA A 73 -18.01 -9.40 13.18
CA ALA A 73 -17.39 -8.52 14.17
C ALA A 73 -15.97 -8.11 13.72
N PRO A 74 -15.57 -6.85 13.95
CA PRO A 74 -14.24 -6.39 13.57
C PRO A 74 -13.17 -7.17 14.34
N LEU A 75 -12.09 -7.51 13.65
CA LEU A 75 -10.91 -8.11 14.25
C LEU A 75 -9.90 -7.02 14.62
N SER A 76 -9.10 -7.24 15.66
CA SER A 76 -7.85 -6.49 15.82
C SER A 76 -6.89 -6.81 14.68
N GLU A 77 -5.90 -5.94 14.43
CA GLU A 77 -4.92 -6.17 13.36
C GLU A 77 -4.17 -7.50 13.52
N ARG A 78 -3.83 -7.87 14.76
CA ARG A 78 -3.16 -9.13 15.06
C ARG A 78 -4.05 -10.33 14.74
N GLU A 79 -5.33 -10.25 15.09
CA GLU A 79 -6.30 -11.30 14.78
C GLU A 79 -6.56 -11.40 13.27
N ALA A 80 -6.61 -10.28 12.56
CA ALA A 80 -6.76 -10.24 11.11
C ALA A 80 -5.58 -10.93 10.41
N LEU A 81 -4.34 -10.63 10.82
CA LEU A 81 -3.15 -11.31 10.29
C LEU A 81 -3.16 -12.81 10.59
N ALA A 82 -3.52 -13.21 11.82
CA ALA A 82 -3.62 -14.62 12.17
C ALA A 82 -4.72 -15.35 11.38
N ALA A 83 -5.86 -14.69 11.13
CA ALA A 83 -6.94 -15.23 10.33
C ALA A 83 -6.53 -15.39 8.85
N LEU A 84 -5.87 -14.38 8.27
CA LEU A 84 -5.33 -14.43 6.91
C LEU A 84 -4.28 -15.53 6.76
N GLN A 85 -3.38 -15.69 7.74
CA GLN A 85 -2.38 -16.76 7.72
C GLN A 85 -3.03 -18.15 7.71
N LYS A 86 -4.11 -18.36 8.47
CA LYS A 86 -4.86 -19.63 8.45
C LYS A 86 -5.45 -19.94 7.08
N ILE A 87 -5.93 -18.92 6.36
CA ILE A 87 -6.44 -19.07 5.00
C ILE A 87 -5.30 -19.34 4.03
N ALA A 88 -4.22 -18.56 4.10
CA ALA A 88 -3.04 -18.72 3.24
C ALA A 88 -2.40 -20.12 3.38
N ASN A 89 -2.38 -20.69 4.58
CA ASN A 89 -1.85 -22.04 4.85
C ASN A 89 -2.67 -23.17 4.18
N LYS A 90 -3.84 -22.89 3.61
CA LYS A 90 -4.59 -23.86 2.81
C LYS A 90 -4.02 -24.01 1.40
N ASN A 91 -3.25 -23.02 0.93
CA ASN A 91 -2.62 -23.07 -0.39
C ASN A 91 -1.47 -24.08 -0.39
N GLN A 92 -1.32 -24.80 -1.50
CA GLN A 92 -0.19 -25.71 -1.72
C GLN A 92 0.75 -25.07 -2.74
N VAL A 93 1.98 -24.80 -2.32
CA VAL A 93 2.99 -24.19 -3.19
C VAL A 93 3.76 -25.29 -3.91
N PHE A 94 3.52 -25.43 -5.22
CA PHE A 94 4.21 -26.40 -6.08
C PHE A 94 5.32 -25.76 -6.90
N ARG A 95 6.23 -26.59 -7.39
CA ARG A 95 7.06 -26.23 -8.54
C ARG A 95 6.21 -26.36 -9.80
N SER A 96 5.53 -25.28 -10.16
CA SER A 96 4.66 -25.24 -11.34
C SER A 96 5.48 -25.03 -12.62
N LEU A 97 5.37 -25.99 -13.55
CA LEU A 97 5.98 -25.94 -14.89
C LEU A 97 4.89 -25.88 -15.99
N ILE A 98 3.77 -25.24 -15.68
CA ILE A 98 2.59 -25.14 -16.57
C ILE A 98 2.86 -24.20 -17.76
N GLY A 99 3.67 -23.16 -17.56
CA GLY A 99 3.92 -22.13 -18.58
C GLY A 99 2.71 -21.20 -18.73
N GLN A 100 2.31 -20.94 -19.98
CA GLN A 100 1.16 -20.09 -20.33
C GLN A 100 1.28 -18.65 -19.79
N GLY A 101 2.44 -18.01 -20.00
CA GLY A 101 2.67 -16.60 -19.65
C GLY A 101 3.15 -16.34 -18.22
N TYR A 102 3.08 -17.34 -17.32
CA TYR A 102 3.57 -17.22 -15.94
C TYR A 102 4.71 -18.20 -15.66
N TYR A 103 5.86 -17.65 -15.27
CA TYR A 103 7.08 -18.41 -15.02
C TYR A 103 7.63 -18.07 -13.64
N GLY A 104 8.02 -19.09 -12.87
CA GLY A 104 8.64 -18.88 -11.55
C GLY A 104 9.96 -18.11 -11.69
N THR A 105 10.16 -17.10 -10.85
CA THR A 105 11.37 -16.26 -10.85
C THR A 105 11.90 -16.07 -9.42
N VAL A 106 13.20 -15.80 -9.32
CA VAL A 106 13.82 -15.40 -8.04
C VAL A 106 13.73 -13.88 -7.95
N VAL A 107 12.84 -13.37 -7.10
CA VAL A 107 12.77 -11.94 -6.81
C VAL A 107 13.98 -11.54 -5.97
N PRO A 108 14.86 -10.63 -6.44
CA PRO A 108 16.03 -10.22 -5.67
C PRO A 108 15.63 -9.65 -4.30
N PRO A 109 16.16 -10.16 -3.17
CA PRO A 109 15.75 -9.72 -1.83
C PRO A 109 15.91 -8.22 -1.58
N VAL A 110 16.91 -7.60 -2.23
CA VAL A 110 17.13 -6.15 -2.15
C VAL A 110 15.99 -5.35 -2.78
N ILE A 111 15.37 -5.84 -3.86
CA ILE A 111 14.22 -5.19 -4.50
C ILE A 111 12.96 -5.44 -3.68
N LEU A 112 12.75 -6.68 -3.23
CA LEU A 112 11.61 -7.04 -2.37
C LEU A 112 11.54 -6.11 -1.15
N ARG A 113 12.64 -6.02 -0.39
CA ARG A 113 12.65 -5.26 0.87
C ARG A 113 12.64 -3.74 0.67
N ASN A 114 13.38 -3.22 -0.29
CA ASN A 114 13.62 -1.76 -0.39
C ASN A 114 12.69 -1.04 -1.38
N VAL A 115 11.97 -1.79 -2.22
CA VAL A 115 11.00 -1.24 -3.18
C VAL A 115 9.60 -1.77 -2.85
N LEU A 116 9.35 -3.08 -2.93
CA LEU A 116 8.00 -3.63 -2.80
C LEU A 116 7.43 -3.48 -1.38
N GLU A 117 8.26 -3.70 -0.35
CA GLU A 117 7.86 -3.59 1.05
C GLU A 117 8.08 -2.18 1.64
N ASN A 118 8.53 -1.22 0.83
CA ASN A 118 8.85 0.14 1.27
C ASN A 118 7.71 1.14 0.93
N PRO A 119 7.01 1.71 1.93
CA PRO A 119 5.90 2.64 1.69
C PRO A 119 6.29 3.88 0.89
N ALA A 120 7.55 4.30 0.91
CA ALA A 120 8.01 5.43 0.10
C ALA A 120 7.86 5.18 -1.41
N TRP A 121 7.82 3.92 -1.84
CA TRP A 121 7.65 3.54 -3.24
C TRP A 121 6.19 3.26 -3.63
N TYR A 122 5.38 2.66 -2.76
CA TYR A 122 4.03 2.22 -3.11
C TYR A 122 2.88 3.12 -2.62
N THR A 123 3.14 4.14 -1.79
CA THR A 123 2.07 5.06 -1.32
C THR A 123 1.84 6.24 -2.25
N SER A 124 2.84 6.65 -3.04
CA SER A 124 2.68 7.69 -4.05
C SER A 124 1.85 7.19 -5.24
N TYR A 125 1.06 8.08 -5.86
CA TYR A 125 0.26 7.75 -7.04
C TYR A 125 0.94 8.22 -8.34
N THR A 126 0.17 8.25 -9.43
CA THR A 126 0.60 8.70 -10.76
C THR A 126 1.44 9.99 -10.69
N PRO A 127 2.58 10.05 -11.40
CA PRO A 127 3.49 11.20 -11.40
C PRO A 127 2.97 12.43 -12.14
N TYR A 128 1.82 12.96 -11.74
CA TYR A 128 1.26 14.21 -12.27
C TYR A 128 2.08 15.45 -11.92
N GLN A 129 2.89 15.39 -10.85
CA GLN A 129 3.77 16.47 -10.41
C GLN A 129 5.23 16.04 -10.61
N PRO A 130 5.83 16.28 -11.79
CA PRO A 130 7.11 15.68 -12.17
C PRO A 130 8.27 16.09 -11.26
N GLU A 131 8.30 17.32 -10.75
CA GLU A 131 9.38 17.89 -9.95
C GLU A 131 9.61 17.12 -8.64
N ILE A 132 8.54 16.56 -8.07
CA ILE A 132 8.57 15.75 -6.84
C ILE A 132 8.42 14.26 -7.13
N SER A 133 8.59 13.86 -8.39
CA SER A 133 8.34 12.49 -8.86
C SER A 133 9.48 11.89 -9.68
N GLN A 134 10.62 12.58 -9.77
CA GLN A 134 11.74 12.21 -10.63
C GLN A 134 12.23 10.77 -10.40
N GLY A 135 12.32 10.30 -9.15
CA GLY A 135 12.82 8.96 -8.86
C GLY A 135 12.02 7.83 -9.52
N ARG A 136 10.67 7.91 -9.50
CA ARG A 136 9.83 6.90 -10.16
C ARG A 136 9.73 7.11 -11.67
N LEU A 137 9.78 8.36 -12.13
CA LEU A 137 9.82 8.67 -13.57
C LEU A 137 11.09 8.11 -14.22
N GLU A 138 12.24 8.22 -13.56
CA GLU A 138 13.49 7.62 -14.01
C GLU A 138 13.39 6.08 -14.04
N ALA A 139 12.83 5.46 -13.00
CA ALA A 139 12.62 4.02 -12.98
C ALA A 139 11.69 3.53 -14.12
N LEU A 140 10.64 4.29 -14.44
CA LEU A 140 9.76 4.00 -15.58
C LEU A 140 10.45 4.21 -16.93
N LEU A 141 11.32 5.22 -17.04
CA LEU A 141 12.14 5.41 -18.23
C LEU A 141 13.12 4.25 -18.41
N ASN A 142 13.74 3.75 -17.32
CA ASN A 142 14.59 2.56 -17.36
C ASN A 142 13.80 1.32 -17.82
N PHE A 143 12.54 1.18 -17.38
CA PHE A 143 11.65 0.13 -17.89
C PHE A 143 11.40 0.25 -19.39
N GLN A 144 11.10 1.46 -19.89
CA GLN A 144 10.91 1.71 -21.32
C GLN A 144 12.17 1.38 -22.13
N THR A 145 13.33 1.87 -21.70
CA THR A 145 14.62 1.59 -22.35
C THR A 145 14.91 0.09 -22.39
N MET A 146 14.72 -0.62 -21.27
CA MET A 146 14.87 -2.08 -21.21
C MET A 146 13.95 -2.79 -22.22
N VAL A 147 12.68 -2.38 -22.33
CA VAL A 147 11.75 -2.98 -23.29
C VAL A 147 12.20 -2.69 -24.73
N CYS A 148 12.58 -1.45 -25.05
CA CYS A 148 13.10 -1.09 -26.37
C CYS A 148 14.36 -1.92 -26.73
N ASP A 149 15.34 -1.99 -25.83
CA ASP A 149 16.60 -2.71 -26.04
C ASP A 149 16.36 -4.22 -26.27
N LEU A 150 15.44 -4.84 -25.53
CA LEU A 150 15.14 -6.27 -25.65
C LEU A 150 14.29 -6.61 -26.87
N THR A 151 13.40 -5.72 -27.29
CA THR A 151 12.46 -5.97 -28.41
C THR A 151 12.97 -5.43 -29.75
N GLY A 152 13.93 -4.50 -29.73
CA GLY A 152 14.40 -3.76 -30.91
C GLY A 152 13.42 -2.70 -31.42
N MET A 153 12.40 -2.35 -30.65
CA MET A 153 11.40 -1.34 -31.01
C MET A 153 11.90 0.07 -30.66
N GLU A 154 11.44 1.07 -31.41
CA GLU A 154 11.88 2.46 -31.23
C GLU A 154 11.36 3.10 -29.92
N ILE A 155 10.13 2.78 -29.54
CA ILE A 155 9.44 3.35 -28.37
C ILE A 155 8.64 2.30 -27.62
N ALA A 156 8.57 2.46 -26.29
CA ALA A 156 7.75 1.65 -25.40
C ALA A 156 6.96 2.57 -24.44
N ASN A 157 5.81 2.11 -23.98
CA ASN A 157 5.04 2.81 -22.94
C ASN A 157 5.51 2.41 -21.53
N ALA A 158 4.93 3.03 -20.50
CA ALA A 158 5.28 2.79 -19.10
C ALA A 158 4.46 1.66 -18.44
N SER A 159 4.19 0.57 -19.18
CA SER A 159 3.36 -0.63 -18.86
C SER A 159 1.91 -0.62 -19.35
N LEU A 160 1.33 -1.82 -19.41
CA LEU A 160 -0.09 -2.14 -19.56
C LEU A 160 -0.50 -3.15 -18.48
N LEU A 161 -1.78 -3.55 -18.44
CA LEU A 161 -2.32 -4.39 -17.36
C LEU A 161 -1.76 -5.82 -17.37
N ASP A 162 -1.82 -6.48 -18.53
CA ASP A 162 -1.32 -7.85 -18.74
C ASP A 162 -1.05 -8.12 -20.23
N GLU A 163 -0.53 -9.31 -20.55
CA GLU A 163 -0.18 -9.72 -21.92
C GLU A 163 -1.39 -9.73 -22.86
N ALA A 164 -2.54 -10.24 -22.41
CA ALA A 164 -3.72 -10.39 -23.27
C ALA A 164 -4.34 -9.03 -23.63
N THR A 165 -4.43 -8.13 -22.64
CA THR A 165 -4.91 -6.76 -22.85
C THR A 165 -3.91 -5.94 -23.68
N ALA A 166 -2.60 -6.16 -23.51
CA ALA A 166 -1.59 -5.54 -24.37
C ALA A 166 -1.69 -5.98 -25.83
N ALA A 167 -1.96 -7.27 -26.07
CA ALA A 167 -2.22 -7.78 -27.43
C ALA A 167 -3.50 -7.19 -28.03
N ALA A 168 -4.54 -6.97 -27.21
CA ALA A 168 -5.78 -6.35 -27.65
C ALA A 168 -5.60 -4.86 -28.02
N GLU A 169 -4.79 -4.10 -27.29
CA GLU A 169 -4.45 -2.71 -27.63
C GLU A 169 -3.64 -2.58 -28.92
N ALA A 170 -2.95 -3.66 -29.34
CA ALA A 170 -2.17 -3.69 -30.57
C ALA A 170 -2.99 -4.00 -31.84
N MET A 171 -4.24 -4.48 -31.69
CA MET A 171 -5.12 -4.95 -32.76
C MET A 171 -5.80 -3.81 -33.53
#